data_AF-A0A354NTN8-F1
#
_entry.id   AF-A0A354NTN8-F1
#
_cell.length_a   1.000
_cell.length_b   1.000
_cell.length_c   1.000
_cell.angle_alpha   90.00
_cell.angle_beta   90.00
_cell.angle_gamma   90.00
#
_symmetry.space_group_name_H-M   'P 1'
#
loop_
_entity.id
_entity.type
_entity.pdbx_description
1 polymer ?
#
loop_
_entity_poly.entity_id
_entity_poly.type
_entity_poly.pdbx_seq_one_letter_code
_entity_poly.pdbx_strand_id
1 'polypeptide(L)' 'IGSTLPHLEKGDQVDCLKLTPQQHFTQPPPRFTEASLVKKLEEEGIGRPSTYAPTLSTLMDRDYVLT' A
#
# COMPACT_ATOMS: atom_id res chain seq x y z
N ILE A 1 5.23 4.86 -14.42
CA ILE A 1 5.32 4.83 -15.89
C ILE A 1 3.92 4.54 -16.41
N GLY A 2 3.14 5.58 -16.67
CA GLY A 2 1.79 5.42 -17.23
C GLY A 2 1.89 5.19 -18.73
N SER A 3 1.30 4.11 -19.23
CA SER A 3 1.27 3.86 -20.67
C SER A 3 0.42 4.94 -21.36
N THR A 4 0.92 5.49 -22.46
CA THR A 4 0.15 6.34 -23.37
C THR A 4 -1.05 5.57 -23.92
N LEU A 5 -2.25 6.06 -23.64
CA LEU A 5 -3.47 5.57 -24.25
C LEU A 5 -3.68 6.25 -25.61
N PRO A 6 -4.26 5.54 -26.61
CA PRO A 6 -4.63 6.16 -27.88
C PRO A 6 -5.73 7.20 -27.69
N HIS A 7 -5.77 8.18 -28.60
CA HIS A 7 -6.87 9.13 -28.66
C HIS A 7 -8.13 8.42 -29.19
N LEU A 8 -9.24 8.54 -28.46
CA LEU A 8 -10.55 8.01 -28.83
C LEU A 8 -11.59 9.12 -28.68
N GLU A 9 -12.52 9.20 -29.63
CA GLU A 9 -13.64 10.13 -29.61
C GLU A 9 -14.94 9.43 -29.21
N LYS A 10 -15.93 10.22 -28.77
CA LYS A 10 -17.24 9.69 -28.40
C LYS A 10 -17.94 9.13 -29.63
N GLY A 11 -18.10 7.82 -29.68
CA GLY A 11 -18.78 7.12 -30.78
C GLY A 11 -17.87 6.19 -31.58
N ASP A 12 -16.56 6.19 -31.29
CA ASP A 12 -15.62 5.26 -31.92
C ASP A 12 -16.00 3.81 -31.63
N GLN A 13 -16.03 3.00 -32.69
CA GLN A 13 -16.23 1.56 -32.58
C GLN A 13 -14.91 0.90 -32.17
N VAL A 14 -14.98 0.00 -31.19
CA VAL A 14 -13.83 -0.76 -30.70
C VAL A 14 -14.07 -2.25 -30.85
N ASP A 15 -13.06 -2.96 -31.35
CA ASP A 15 -13.12 -4.40 -31.49
C ASP A 15 -12.86 -5.08 -30.14
N CYS A 16 -13.73 -6.03 -29.78
CA CYS A 16 -13.49 -6.88 -28.62
C CYS A 16 -12.44 -7.95 -28.96
N LEU A 17 -11.17 -7.64 -28.70
CA LEU A 17 -10.06 -8.56 -29.01
C LEU A 17 -10.05 -9.81 -28.12
N LYS A 18 -10.45 -9.68 -26.84
CA LYS A 18 -10.43 -10.77 -25.86
C LYS A 18 -11.35 -10.50 -24.68
N LEU A 19 -12.02 -11.55 -24.20
CA LEU A 19 -12.71 -11.58 -22.90
C LEU A 19 -12.01 -12.57 -21.98
N THR A 20 -11.49 -12.08 -20.84
CA THR A 20 -10.83 -12.92 -19.83
C THR A 20 -11.59 -12.81 -18.51
N PRO A 21 -12.30 -13.86 -18.06
CA PRO A 21 -12.96 -13.83 -16.77
C PRO A 21 -11.90 -13.82 -15.66
N GLN A 22 -12.03 -12.89 -14.72
CA GLN A 22 -11.14 -12.78 -13.57
C GLN A 22 -11.95 -12.75 -12.29
N GLN A 23 -11.70 -13.73 -11.42
CA GLN A 23 -12.28 -13.78 -10.09
C GLN A 23 -11.31 -13.13 -9.10
N HIS A 24 -11.85 -12.24 -8.27
CA HIS A 24 -11.11 -11.58 -7.21
C HIS A 24 -11.70 -11.95 -5.86
N PHE A 25 -10.86 -11.96 -4.84
CA PHE A 25 -11.23 -12.17 -3.46
C PHE A 25 -10.86 -10.93 -2.65
N THR A 26 -11.61 -10.69 -1.57
CA THR A 26 -11.22 -9.69 -0.58
C THR A 26 -9.96 -10.17 0.12
N GLN A 27 -9.06 -9.23 0.38
CA GLN A 27 -7.87 -9.49 1.18
C GLN A 27 -8.04 -8.85 2.54
N PRO A 28 -7.52 -9.48 3.62
CA PRO A 28 -7.45 -8.79 4.90
C PRO A 28 -6.57 -7.54 4.78
N PRO A 29 -6.72 -6.57 5.69
CA PRO A 29 -5.82 -5.44 5.75
C PRO A 29 -4.36 -5.90 5.85
N PRO A 30 -3.43 -5.26 5.13
CA PRO A 30 -2.02 -5.62 5.21
C PRO A 30 -1.50 -5.39 6.63
N ARG A 31 -0.57 -6.25 7.08
CA ARG A 31 0.17 -6.00 8.31
C ARG A 31 1.04 -4.76 8.17
N PHE A 32 1.40 -4.16 9.30
CA PHE A 32 2.31 -3.03 9.31
C PHE A 32 3.72 -3.46 8.89
N THR A 33 4.26 -2.78 7.89
CA THR A 33 5.70 -2.63 7.67
C THR A 33 6.25 -1.51 8.55
N GLU A 34 7.56 -1.43 8.75
CA GLU A 34 8.20 -0.31 9.45
C GLU A 34 7.74 1.05 8.91
N ALA A 35 7.77 1.23 7.58
CA ALA A 35 7.35 2.46 6.93
C ALA A 35 5.88 2.81 7.22
N SER A 36 4.98 1.82 7.16
CA SER A 36 3.56 2.04 7.44
C SER A 36 3.27 2.29 8.93
N LEU A 37 4.06 1.69 9.82
CA LEU A 37 3.96 1.91 11.26
C LEU A 37 4.47 3.30 11.64
N VAL A 38 5.60 3.74 11.07
CA VAL A 38 6.11 5.11 11.23
C VAL A 38 5.06 6.13 10.79
N LYS A 39 4.49 5.93 9.59
CA LYS A 39 3.42 6.78 9.08
C LYS A 39 2.22 6.83 10.03
N LYS A 40 1.82 5.68 10.58
CA LYS A 40 0.71 5.62 11.54
C LYS A 40 1.02 6.34 12.85
N LEU A 41 2.24 6.21 13.39
CA LEU A 41 2.67 6.92 14.59
C LEU A 41 2.70 8.44 14.38
N GLU A 42 3.01 8.90 13.17
CA GLU A 42 2.95 10.31 12.77
C GLU A 42 1.51 10.82 12.71
N GLU A 43 0.63 10.10 12.02
CA GLU A 43 -0.79 10.44 11.86
C GLU A 43 -1.52 10.57 13.21
N GLU A 44 -1.19 9.68 14.16
CA GLU A 44 -1.76 9.69 15.52
C GLU A 44 -1.06 10.70 16.46
N GLY A 45 -0.02 11.39 15.99
CA GLY A 45 0.73 12.38 16.78
C GLY A 45 1.57 11.78 17.93
N ILE A 46 1.76 10.46 17.95
CA ILE A 46 2.48 9.73 18.99
C ILE A 46 3.99 9.84 18.78
N GLY A 47 4.47 9.72 17.55
CA GLY A 47 5.90 9.73 17.23
C GLY A 47 6.44 11.10 16.80
N ARG A 48 7.76 11.23 16.82
CA ARG A 48 8.53 12.35 16.28
C ARG A 48 9.68 11.79 15.42
N PRO A 49 10.27 12.56 14.49
CA PRO A 49 11.38 12.10 13.67
C PRO A 49 12.54 11.47 14.46
N SER A 50 12.79 11.96 15.67
CA SER A 50 13.82 11.43 16.57
C SER A 50 13.42 10.16 17.32
N THR A 51 12.14 9.78 17.36
CA THR A 51 11.63 8.69 18.22
C THR A 51 11.16 7.46 17.46
N TYR A 52 11.00 7.50 16.15
CA TYR A 52 10.51 6.37 15.36
C TYR A 52 11.44 5.14 15.45
N ALA A 53 12.69 5.29 15.03
CA ALA A 53 13.70 4.24 15.08
C ALA A 53 13.91 3.65 16.49
N PRO A 54 14.12 4.46 17.56
CA PRO A 54 14.30 3.89 18.90
C PRO A 54 13.04 3.21 19.45
N THR A 55 11.83 3.66 19.08
CA THR A 55 10.58 2.97 19.47
C THR A 55 10.50 1.59 18.82
N LEU A 56 10.75 1.51 17.52
CA LEU A 56 10.78 0.25 16.76
C LEU A 56 11.83 -0.71 17.32
N SER A 57 13.06 -0.23 17.54
CA SER A 57 14.14 -1.02 18.16
C SER A 57 13.70 -1.57 19.51
N THR A 58 13.16 -0.72 20.39
CA THR A 58 12.73 -1.13 21.73
C THR A 58 11.64 -2.21 21.70
N LEU A 59 10.72 -2.17 20.73
CA LEU A 59 9.68 -3.19 20.57
C LEU A 59 10.24 -4.53 20.10
N MET A 60 11.22 -4.50 19.20
CA MET A 60 11.91 -5.70 18.69
C MET A 60 12.86 -6.30 19.73
N ASP A 61 13.69 -5.46 20.36
CA ASP A 61 14.69 -5.86 21.37
C ASP A 61 14.05 -6.49 22.62
N ARG A 62 12.76 -6.23 22.86
CA ARG A 62 11.97 -6.81 23.96
C ARG A 62 11.04 -7.94 23.50
N ASP A 63 11.16 -8.40 22.26
CA ASP A 63 10.37 -9.48 21.66
C ASP A 63 8.84 -9.24 21.69
N TYR A 64 8.38 -7.99 21.73
CA TYR A 64 6.94 -7.68 21.66
C TYR A 64 6.37 -7.87 20.24
N VAL A 65 7.21 -7.66 19.23
CA VAL A 65 6.86 -7.81 17.82
C VAL A 65 8.03 -8.45 17.11
N LEU A 66 7.74 -9.45 16.30
CA LEU A 66 8.70 -10.08 15.39
C LEU A 66 8.34 -9.63 13.97
N THR A 67 9.33 -9.14 13.24
CA THR A 67 9.18 -8.73 11.84
C THR A 67 9.28 -9.93 10.92
#